data_AF-A0A679FMM9-F1
#
_entry.id   AF-A0A679FMM9-F1
#
_cell.length_a   1.000
_cell.length_b   1.000
_cell.length_c   1.000
_cell.angle_alpha   90.00
_cell.angle_beta   90.00
_cell.angle_gamma   90.00
#
_symmetry.space_group_name_H-M   'P 1'
#
loop_
_entity.id
_entity.type
_entity.pdbx_description
1 polymer ?
#
loop_
_entity_poly.entity_id
_entity_poly.type
_entity_poly.pdbx_seq_one_letter_code
_entity_poly.pdbx_strand_id
1 'polypeptide(L)'
;MDTNLKLIANEMLPVYESVSGEKIVDARELHGKLMIATRFNDWISRMIDNYGFIENEDFYSYLSKTSSGRPSKEYWLTLDTAKEIAMVQNNEMGRVVRKYFIEVEKRYRQQQPKTTAEMLLMYAQQMVEQERRVKQIEEQVTIVQHRLDNIDRIDTIGDLRQRLNRMIQRYAHQNGIPFSHAWKDFVQAFNTAYKTNLELRRQNYINKTGKDVSRPQFLEDMGLLEDAVRVADKMLNREVTA
;
A
#
# COMPACT_ATOMS: atom_id res chain seq x y z
N MET A 1 39.63 -34.19 -13.40
CA MET A 1 38.30 -33.69 -13.02
C MET A 1 37.40 -34.84 -12.63
N ASP A 2 36.74 -34.70 -11.48
CA ASP A 2 35.66 -35.62 -11.09
C ASP A 2 34.55 -35.57 -12.15
N THR A 3 34.08 -36.74 -12.57
CA THR A 3 33.07 -36.86 -13.64
C THR A 3 31.63 -36.74 -13.13
N ASN A 4 31.44 -36.56 -11.83
CA ASN A 4 30.14 -36.45 -11.20
C ASN A 4 29.82 -34.98 -10.91
N LEU A 5 29.08 -34.36 -11.83
CA LEU A 5 28.72 -32.94 -11.81
C LEU A 5 27.21 -32.78 -11.63
N LYS A 6 26.80 -31.89 -10.73
CA LYS A 6 25.39 -31.55 -10.50
C LYS A 6 25.10 -30.15 -11.02
N LEU A 7 24.10 -30.00 -11.89
CA LEU A 7 23.62 -28.69 -12.31
C LEU A 7 22.93 -27.99 -11.12
N ILE A 8 23.44 -26.83 -10.71
CA ILE A 8 22.94 -26.07 -9.55
C ILE A 8 22.29 -24.74 -9.91
N ALA A 9 22.63 -24.18 -11.06
CA ALA A 9 21.98 -22.98 -11.58
C ALA A 9 21.94 -23.04 -13.10
N ASN A 10 20.81 -22.65 -13.67
CA ASN A 10 20.63 -22.64 -15.11
C ASN A 10 19.72 -21.50 -15.59
N GLU A 11 19.58 -20.41 -14.83
CA GLU A 11 18.84 -19.24 -15.30
C GLU A 11 19.76 -18.40 -16.21
N MET A 12 20.83 -17.85 -15.66
CA MET A 12 21.75 -16.97 -16.39
C MET A 12 22.96 -17.72 -16.98
N LEU A 13 23.62 -18.54 -16.18
CA LEU A 13 24.76 -19.36 -16.58
C LEU A 13 24.47 -20.83 -16.25
N PRO A 14 24.93 -21.81 -17.05
CA PRO A 14 24.79 -23.22 -16.74
C PRO A 14 25.91 -23.64 -15.77
N VAL A 15 25.64 -23.52 -14.47
CA VAL A 15 26.62 -23.77 -13.41
C VAL A 15 26.48 -25.17 -12.86
N TYR A 16 27.58 -25.90 -12.94
CA TYR A 16 27.75 -27.23 -12.37
C TYR A 16 28.59 -27.15 -11.10
N GLU A 17 28.27 -28.01 -10.13
CA GLU A 17 29.04 -28.19 -8.91
C GLU A 17 29.62 -29.62 -8.89
N SER A 18 30.92 -29.72 -8.65
CA SER A 18 31.62 -30.99 -8.46
C SER A 18 31.39 -31.54 -7.04
N VAL A 19 31.79 -32.80 -6.82
CA VAL A 19 31.75 -33.42 -5.49
C VAL A 19 32.64 -32.67 -4.48
N SER A 20 33.71 -32.01 -4.95
CA SER A 20 34.58 -31.17 -4.13
C SER A 20 34.01 -29.77 -3.85
N GLY A 21 32.83 -29.42 -4.38
CA GLY A 21 32.21 -28.10 -4.25
C GLY A 21 32.74 -27.05 -5.24
N GLU A 22 33.56 -27.46 -6.21
CA GLU A 22 34.06 -26.58 -7.26
C GLU A 22 32.93 -26.24 -8.23
N LYS A 23 32.77 -24.95 -8.55
CA LYS A 23 31.75 -24.46 -9.47
C LYS A 23 32.35 -24.17 -10.83
N ILE A 24 31.86 -24.88 -11.82
CA ILE A 24 32.35 -24.83 -13.20
C ILE A 24 31.21 -24.65 -14.19
N VAL A 25 31.56 -24.24 -15.41
CA VAL A 25 30.61 -24.00 -16.50
C VAL A 25 31.15 -24.67 -17.75
N ASP A 26 30.30 -25.42 -18.45
CA ASP A 26 30.65 -25.95 -19.78
C ASP A 26 30.63 -24.79 -20.79
N ALA A 27 31.77 -24.56 -21.46
CA ALA A 27 31.91 -23.44 -22.37
C ALA A 27 30.97 -23.53 -23.58
N ARG A 28 30.61 -24.75 -24.00
CA ARG A 28 29.74 -24.99 -25.15
C ARG A 28 28.28 -24.74 -24.82
N GLU A 29 27.85 -25.16 -23.64
CA GLU A 29 26.52 -24.77 -23.13
C GLU A 29 26.43 -23.25 -22.94
N LEU A 30 27.49 -22.63 -22.41
CA LEU A 30 27.56 -21.17 -22.28
C LEU A 30 27.47 -20.47 -23.64
N HIS A 31 28.20 -20.94 -24.66
CA HIS A 31 28.15 -20.43 -26.03
C HIS A 31 26.73 -20.45 -26.60
N GLY A 32 26.03 -21.58 -26.44
CA GLY A 32 24.63 -21.73 -26.86
C GLY A 32 23.70 -20.78 -26.11
N LYS A 33 23.84 -20.71 -24.78
CA LYS A 33 23.07 -19.81 -23.92
C LYS A 33 23.23 -18.34 -24.26
N LEU A 34 24.45 -17.92 -24.60
CA LEU A 34 24.74 -16.53 -24.96
C LEU A 34 24.33 -16.21 -26.41
N MET A 35 23.75 -17.16 -27.14
CA MET A 35 23.30 -17.03 -28.54
C MET A 35 24.40 -16.46 -29.46
N ILE A 36 25.61 -17.00 -29.33
CA ILE A 36 26.76 -16.54 -30.12
C ILE A 36 26.70 -17.12 -31.54
N ALA A 37 26.69 -16.25 -32.54
CA ALA A 37 26.63 -16.64 -33.94
C ALA A 37 27.96 -17.22 -34.47
N THR A 38 29.10 -16.77 -33.94
CA THR A 38 30.42 -17.28 -34.31
C THR A 38 30.55 -18.76 -33.94
N ARG A 39 31.20 -19.56 -34.79
CA ARG A 39 31.49 -20.97 -34.48
C ARG A 39 32.27 -21.04 -33.17
N PHE A 40 31.94 -22.03 -32.35
CA PHE A 40 32.49 -22.13 -31.00
C PHE A 40 34.01 -22.18 -30.95
N ASN A 41 34.67 -22.98 -31.79
CA ASN A 41 36.13 -23.07 -31.77
C ASN A 41 36.77 -21.70 -31.96
N ASP A 42 36.30 -20.93 -32.93
CA ASP A 42 36.79 -19.58 -33.20
C ASP A 42 36.44 -18.62 -32.05
N TRP A 43 35.25 -18.77 -31.47
CA TRP A 43 34.80 -17.94 -30.36
C TRP A 43 35.60 -18.21 -29.08
N ILE A 44 35.75 -19.46 -28.65
CA ILE A 44 36.38 -19.83 -27.39
C ILE A 44 37.89 -19.55 -27.44
N SER A 45 38.56 -19.83 -28.56
CA SER A 45 39.96 -19.44 -28.77
C SER A 45 40.13 -17.93 -28.62
N ARG A 46 39.26 -17.13 -29.27
CA ARG A 46 39.29 -15.68 -29.13
C ARG A 46 39.02 -15.21 -27.70
N MET A 47 38.11 -15.86 -26.95
CA MET A 47 37.86 -15.49 -25.55
C MET A 47 39.08 -15.81 -24.67
N ILE A 48 39.71 -16.96 -24.85
CA ILE A 48 40.91 -17.34 -24.11
C ILE A 48 42.07 -16.39 -24.43
N ASP A 49 42.36 -16.17 -25.71
CA ASP A 49 43.51 -15.38 -26.14
C ASP A 49 43.36 -13.89 -25.83
N ASN A 50 42.18 -13.30 -26.07
CA ASN A 50 41.99 -11.86 -25.90
C ASN A 50 41.94 -11.41 -24.43
N TYR A 51 41.49 -12.28 -23.54
CA TYR A 51 41.34 -11.97 -22.11
C TYR A 51 42.43 -12.61 -21.25
N GLY A 52 43.36 -13.36 -21.86
CA GLY A 52 44.54 -13.88 -21.19
C GLY A 52 44.26 -15.01 -20.20
N PHE A 53 43.21 -15.82 -20.45
CA PHE A 53 42.86 -16.93 -19.56
C PHE A 53 43.92 -18.04 -19.61
N ILE A 54 44.24 -18.59 -18.43
CA ILE A 54 45.31 -19.57 -18.24
C ILE A 54 44.72 -20.97 -18.05
N GLU A 55 45.24 -21.95 -18.80
CA GLU A 55 44.82 -23.35 -18.66
C GLU A 55 45.26 -23.92 -17.31
N ASN A 56 44.35 -24.65 -16.64
CA ASN A 56 44.41 -25.14 -15.27
C ASN A 56 44.26 -24.09 -14.17
N GLU A 57 44.02 -22.82 -14.52
CA GLU A 57 43.65 -21.77 -13.56
C GLU A 57 42.23 -21.27 -13.86
N ASP A 58 41.99 -20.80 -15.09
CA ASP A 58 40.71 -20.23 -15.54
C ASP A 58 39.83 -21.25 -16.26
N PHE A 59 40.45 -22.24 -16.89
CA PHE A 59 39.75 -23.27 -17.64
C PHE A 59 40.55 -24.57 -17.75
N TYR A 60 39.85 -25.66 -18.08
CA TYR A 60 40.43 -26.95 -18.40
C TYR A 60 39.92 -27.41 -19.75
N SER A 61 40.82 -27.85 -20.64
CA SER A 61 40.40 -28.41 -21.91
C SER A 61 40.37 -29.94 -21.91
N TYR A 62 39.46 -30.52 -22.67
CA TYR A 62 39.34 -31.96 -22.85
C TYR A 62 38.91 -32.31 -24.27
N LEU A 63 39.15 -33.55 -24.69
CA LEU A 63 38.66 -34.04 -25.97
C LEU A 63 37.32 -34.72 -25.78
N SER A 64 36.33 -34.37 -26.60
CA SER A 64 35.02 -35.00 -26.59
C SER A 64 35.11 -36.49 -26.96
N LYS A 65 34.21 -37.30 -26.39
CA LYS A 65 34.12 -38.72 -26.76
C LYS A 65 33.40 -38.84 -28.10
N THR A 66 34.10 -39.30 -29.14
CA THR A 66 33.52 -39.54 -30.46
C THR A 66 33.66 -41.01 -30.86
N SER A 67 32.60 -41.61 -31.41
CA SER A 67 32.58 -42.98 -31.93
C SER A 67 33.18 -43.11 -33.34
N SER A 68 33.21 -42.01 -34.11
CA SER A 68 34.00 -41.90 -35.34
C SER A 68 34.41 -40.45 -35.61
N GLY A 69 35.56 -40.24 -36.25
CA GLY A 69 36.08 -38.91 -36.61
C GLY A 69 37.00 -38.31 -35.53
N ARG A 70 37.53 -37.11 -35.81
CA ARG A 70 38.44 -36.41 -34.89
C ARG A 70 37.66 -35.83 -33.69
N PRO A 71 38.03 -36.18 -32.45
CA PRO A 71 37.47 -35.56 -31.25
C PRO A 71 37.55 -34.04 -31.29
N SER A 72 36.52 -33.37 -30.80
CA SER A 72 36.50 -31.91 -30.68
C SER A 72 37.11 -31.50 -29.34
N LYS A 73 37.81 -30.35 -29.31
CA LYS A 73 38.35 -29.79 -28.08
C LYS A 73 37.25 -28.99 -27.39
N GLU A 74 36.93 -29.38 -26.16
CA GLU A 74 35.89 -28.79 -25.31
C GLU A 74 36.55 -28.22 -24.04
N TYR A 75 35.80 -27.37 -23.32
CA TYR A 75 36.36 -26.55 -22.25
C TYR A 75 35.40 -26.48 -21.05
N TRP A 76 35.95 -26.73 -19.86
CA TRP A 76 35.35 -26.37 -18.58
C TRP A 76 35.94 -25.05 -18.12
N LEU A 77 35.10 -24.06 -17.84
CA LEU A 77 35.50 -22.76 -17.32
C LEU A 77 35.27 -22.73 -15.81
N THR A 78 36.11 -22.03 -15.06
CA THR A 78 35.72 -21.64 -13.70
C THR A 78 34.48 -20.76 -13.77
N LEU A 79 33.73 -20.72 -12.66
CA LEU A 79 32.56 -19.85 -12.58
C LEU A 79 32.91 -18.38 -12.84
N ASP A 80 34.05 -17.89 -12.37
CA ASP A 80 34.43 -16.49 -12.54
C ASP A 80 34.83 -16.17 -13.98
N THR A 81 35.62 -17.04 -14.63
CA THR A 81 35.93 -16.96 -16.07
C THR A 81 34.65 -16.95 -16.92
N ALA A 82 33.68 -17.81 -16.59
CA ALA A 82 32.39 -17.86 -17.30
C ALA A 82 31.57 -16.57 -17.13
N LYS A 83 31.58 -15.96 -15.94
CA LYS A 83 30.93 -14.66 -15.70
C LYS A 83 31.58 -13.56 -16.55
N GLU A 84 32.91 -13.50 -16.56
CA GLU A 84 33.64 -12.52 -17.36
C GLU A 84 33.31 -12.66 -18.84
N ILE A 85 33.42 -13.87 -19.39
CA ILE A 85 33.08 -14.16 -20.79
C ILE A 85 31.64 -13.72 -21.10
N ALA A 86 30.68 -14.02 -20.23
CA ALA A 86 29.29 -13.63 -20.44
C ALA A 86 29.08 -12.09 -20.39
N MET A 87 29.79 -11.40 -19.50
CA MET A 87 29.66 -9.95 -19.32
C MET A 87 30.30 -9.14 -20.47
N VAL A 88 31.35 -9.66 -21.11
CA VAL A 88 32.00 -8.99 -22.24
C VAL A 88 31.26 -9.16 -23.57
N GLN A 89 30.31 -10.10 -23.66
CA GLN A 89 29.54 -10.27 -24.90
C GLN A 89 28.69 -9.03 -25.19
N ASN A 90 28.92 -8.43 -26.36
CA ASN A 90 28.13 -7.32 -26.85
C ASN A 90 26.86 -7.79 -27.58
N ASN A 91 25.98 -8.47 -26.86
CA ASN A 91 24.68 -8.96 -27.35
C ASN A 91 23.60 -8.88 -26.27
N GLU A 92 22.35 -9.23 -26.60
CA GLU A 92 21.22 -9.12 -25.66
C GLU A 92 21.42 -10.04 -24.44
N MET A 93 21.98 -11.24 -24.62
CA MET A 93 22.24 -12.14 -23.50
C MET A 93 23.32 -11.59 -22.56
N GLY A 94 24.40 -11.04 -23.09
CA GLY A 94 25.43 -10.36 -22.30
C GLY A 94 24.87 -9.11 -21.59
N ARG A 95 23.89 -8.41 -22.19
CA ARG A 95 23.17 -7.31 -21.51
C ARG A 95 22.31 -7.82 -20.35
N VAL A 96 21.56 -8.91 -20.54
CA VAL A 96 20.74 -9.54 -19.50
C VAL A 96 21.62 -10.01 -18.33
N VAL A 97 22.72 -10.69 -18.63
CA VAL A 97 23.69 -11.16 -17.62
C VAL A 97 24.28 -9.99 -16.83
N ARG A 98 24.72 -8.91 -17.50
CA ARG A 98 25.22 -7.71 -16.83
C ARG A 98 24.17 -7.07 -15.91
N LYS A 99 22.92 -6.91 -16.39
CA LYS A 99 21.83 -6.36 -15.58
C LYS A 99 21.56 -7.23 -14.34
N TYR A 100 21.56 -8.55 -14.50
CA TYR A 100 21.37 -9.48 -13.40
C TYR A 100 22.46 -9.33 -12.34
N PHE A 101 23.74 -9.35 -12.72
CA PHE A 101 24.83 -9.22 -11.75
C PHE A 101 24.88 -7.84 -11.08
N ILE A 102 24.55 -6.76 -11.80
CA ILE A 102 24.41 -5.42 -11.21
C ILE A 102 23.29 -5.41 -10.16
N GLU A 103 22.16 -6.08 -10.42
CA GLU A 103 21.05 -6.16 -9.48
C GLU A 103 21.41 -6.99 -8.25
N VAL A 104 22.10 -8.12 -8.44
CA VAL A 104 22.63 -8.93 -7.34
C VAL A 104 23.59 -8.10 -6.47
N GLU A 105 24.52 -7.36 -7.07
CA GLU A 105 25.46 -6.49 -6.36
C GLU A 105 24.74 -5.37 -5.59
N LYS A 106 23.72 -4.75 -6.18
CA LYS A 106 22.88 -3.74 -5.50
C LYS A 106 22.16 -4.32 -4.29
N ARG A 107 21.53 -5.49 -4.42
CA ARG A 107 20.85 -6.18 -3.31
C ARG A 107 21.84 -6.55 -2.21
N TYR A 108 23.00 -7.06 -2.58
CA TYR A 108 24.04 -7.41 -1.63
C TYR A 108 24.53 -6.18 -0.86
N ARG A 109 24.78 -5.04 -1.54
CA ARG A 109 25.13 -3.77 -0.88
C ARG A 109 24.06 -3.26 0.08
N GLN A 110 22.79 -3.43 -0.26
CA GLN A 110 21.67 -3.05 0.62
C GLN A 110 21.57 -3.95 1.86
N GLN A 111 22.00 -5.20 1.75
CA GLN A 111 21.99 -6.18 2.84
C GLN A 111 23.26 -6.14 3.70
N GLN A 112 24.30 -5.43 3.28
CA GLN A 112 25.49 -5.24 4.12
C GLN A 112 25.09 -4.55 5.43
N PRO A 113 25.64 -5.01 6.58
CA PRO A 113 25.41 -4.34 7.84
C PRO A 113 25.88 -2.89 7.71
N LYS A 114 24.92 -1.97 7.79
CA LYS A 114 25.20 -0.54 7.76
C LYS A 114 26.17 -0.21 8.88
N THR A 115 27.21 0.55 8.58
CA THR A 115 28.11 1.09 9.61
C THR A 115 27.30 1.91 10.62
N THR A 116 27.85 2.11 11.82
CA THR A 116 27.22 2.96 12.85
C THR A 116 26.92 4.38 12.33
N ALA A 117 27.82 4.93 11.51
CA ALA A 117 27.64 6.22 10.85
C ALA A 117 26.45 6.23 9.87
N GLU A 118 26.31 5.20 9.04
CA GLU A 118 25.20 5.07 8.08
C GLU A 118 23.86 4.87 8.79
N MET A 119 23.84 4.12 9.91
CA MET A 119 22.65 3.97 10.73
C MET A 119 22.22 5.31 11.35
N LEU A 120 23.18 6.08 11.89
CA LEU A 120 22.88 7.38 12.48
C LEU A 120 22.34 8.38 11.45
N LEU A 121 22.92 8.40 10.24
CA LEU A 121 22.43 9.23 9.14
C LEU A 121 21.00 8.85 8.75
N MET A 122 20.69 7.56 8.67
CA MET A 122 19.34 7.06 8.38
C MET A 122 18.34 7.48 9.46
N TYR A 123 18.73 7.37 10.73
CA TYR A 123 17.89 7.79 11.85
C TYR A 123 17.64 9.30 11.84
N ALA A 124 18.67 10.11 11.57
CA ALA A 124 18.54 11.56 11.45
C ALA A 124 17.59 11.96 10.31
N GLN A 125 17.71 11.32 9.14
CA GLN A 125 16.79 11.54 8.02
C GLN A 125 15.36 11.16 8.37
N GLN A 126 15.17 10.02 9.03
CA GLN A 126 13.86 9.59 9.50
C GLN A 126 13.27 10.57 10.51
N MET A 127 14.07 11.12 11.42
CA MET A 127 13.62 12.11 12.39
C MET A 127 13.14 13.41 11.74
N VAL A 128 13.87 13.91 10.73
CA VAL A 128 13.44 15.08 9.95
C VAL A 128 12.11 14.84 9.26
N GLU A 129 11.91 13.65 8.69
CA GLU A 129 10.65 13.30 8.03
C GLU A 129 9.50 13.15 9.03
N GLN A 130 9.76 12.58 10.21
CA GLN A 130 8.76 12.50 11.29
C GLN A 130 8.38 13.90 11.78
N GLU A 131 9.33 14.81 11.95
CA GLU A 131 9.04 16.20 12.36
C GLU A 131 8.14 16.91 11.34
N ARG A 132 8.37 16.68 10.03
CA ARG A 132 7.50 17.22 8.97
C ARG A 132 6.09 16.64 9.04
N ARG A 133 5.95 15.33 9.28
CA ARG A 133 4.64 14.68 9.44
C ARG A 133 3.91 15.20 10.68
N VAL A 134 4.61 15.38 11.79
CA VAL A 134 4.05 15.95 13.02
C VAL A 134 3.50 17.36 12.75
N LYS A 135 4.26 18.23 12.07
CA LYS A 135 3.77 19.57 11.70
C LYS A 135 2.51 19.52 10.83
N GLN A 136 2.47 18.64 9.83
CA GLN A 136 1.27 18.46 9.01
C GLN A 136 0.06 17.97 9.82
N ILE A 137 0.29 17.06 10.78
CA ILE A 137 -0.76 16.58 11.69
C ILE A 137 -1.25 17.72 12.58
N GLU A 138 -0.34 18.53 13.15
CA GLU A 138 -0.69 19.68 13.98
C GLU A 138 -1.55 20.71 13.22
N GLU A 139 -1.21 20.98 11.96
CA GLU A 139 -2.01 21.84 11.08
C GLU A 139 -3.42 21.23 10.84
N GLN A 140 -3.50 19.93 10.55
CA GLN A 140 -4.79 19.26 10.38
C GLN A 140 -5.62 19.25 11.66
N VAL A 141 -5.00 19.00 12.81
CA VAL A 141 -5.67 19.06 14.13
C VAL A 141 -6.22 20.45 14.38
N THR A 142 -5.45 21.50 14.05
CA THR A 142 -5.90 22.90 14.18
C THR A 142 -7.12 23.17 13.31
N ILE A 143 -7.12 22.71 12.05
CA ILE A 143 -8.26 22.85 11.14
C ILE A 143 -9.48 22.07 11.66
N VAL A 144 -9.29 20.83 12.11
CA VAL A 144 -10.36 20.01 12.68
C VAL A 144 -10.92 20.65 13.93
N GLN A 145 -10.08 21.18 14.82
CA GLN A 145 -10.49 21.89 16.02
C GLN A 145 -11.36 23.10 15.66
N HIS A 146 -10.92 23.94 14.71
CA HIS A 146 -11.74 25.06 14.25
C HIS A 146 -13.08 24.63 13.63
N ARG A 147 -13.13 23.47 12.95
CA ARG A 147 -14.39 22.90 12.45
C ARG A 147 -15.28 22.41 13.58
N LEU A 148 -14.71 21.74 14.59
CA LEU A 148 -15.43 21.32 15.79
C LEU A 148 -15.97 22.52 16.54
N ASP A 149 -15.17 23.56 16.78
CA ASP A 149 -15.63 24.78 17.45
C ASP A 149 -16.77 25.47 16.68
N ASN A 150 -16.73 25.44 15.34
CA ASN A 150 -17.82 25.94 14.51
C ASN A 150 -19.07 25.03 14.56
N ILE A 151 -18.91 23.71 14.69
CA ILE A 151 -19.99 22.74 14.91
C ILE A 151 -20.57 22.88 16.31
N ASP A 152 -19.75 23.13 17.33
CA ASP A 152 -20.17 23.36 18.72
C ASP A 152 -20.90 24.70 18.89
N ARG A 153 -20.54 25.71 18.07
CA ARG A 153 -21.37 26.92 17.89
C ARG A 153 -22.73 26.63 17.25
N ILE A 154 -22.88 25.49 16.58
CA ILE A 154 -24.14 24.90 16.10
C ILE A 154 -24.64 23.82 17.10
N ASP A 155 -24.51 24.05 18.42
CA ASP A 155 -25.29 23.42 19.50
C ASP A 155 -25.54 21.90 19.36
N THR A 156 -24.47 21.11 19.12
CA THR A 156 -24.52 19.64 19.04
C THR A 156 -24.15 18.91 20.34
N ILE A 157 -23.93 19.62 21.45
CA ILE A 157 -23.65 19.02 22.78
C ILE A 157 -24.76 19.39 23.79
N GLY A 158 -26.01 19.25 23.38
CA GLY A 158 -27.17 19.30 24.27
C GLY A 158 -28.09 18.10 24.00
N ASP A 159 -28.65 17.53 25.06
CA ASP A 159 -29.75 16.55 25.03
C ASP A 159 -30.72 16.91 23.87
N LEU A 160 -30.92 16.01 22.89
CA LEU A 160 -31.73 16.25 21.69
C LEU A 160 -33.12 16.80 22.04
N ARG A 161 -33.63 16.45 23.22
CA ARG A 161 -34.85 16.99 23.80
C ARG A 161 -34.75 18.49 24.12
N GLN A 162 -33.65 18.92 24.72
CA GLN A 162 -33.37 20.35 24.97
C GLN A 162 -33.19 21.11 23.67
N ARG A 163 -32.49 20.53 22.69
CA ARG A 163 -32.31 21.12 21.36
C ARG A 163 -33.65 21.35 20.68
N LEU A 164 -34.51 20.34 20.63
CA LEU A 164 -35.87 20.46 20.09
C LEU A 164 -36.65 21.57 20.82
N ASN A 165 -36.62 21.60 22.16
CA ASN A 165 -37.26 22.66 22.95
C ASN A 165 -36.76 24.06 22.57
N ARG A 166 -35.44 24.27 22.46
CA ARG A 166 -34.85 25.56 22.06
C ARG A 166 -35.25 25.94 20.64
N MET A 167 -35.31 24.99 19.72
CA MET A 167 -35.75 25.22 18.34
C MET A 167 -37.20 25.70 18.28
N ILE A 168 -38.11 25.06 19.05
CA ILE A 168 -39.50 25.51 19.13
C ILE A 168 -39.62 26.87 19.83
N GLN A 169 -38.79 27.15 20.85
CA GLN A 169 -38.75 28.48 21.48
C GLN A 169 -38.29 29.56 20.50
N ARG A 170 -37.26 29.27 19.70
CA ARG A 170 -36.78 30.17 18.65
C ARG A 170 -37.84 30.43 17.58
N TYR A 171 -38.56 29.38 17.16
CA TYR A 171 -39.67 29.51 16.22
C TYR A 171 -40.77 30.42 16.77
N ALA A 172 -41.13 30.23 18.06
CA ALA A 172 -42.10 31.08 18.74
C ALA A 172 -41.68 32.55 18.73
N HIS A 173 -40.40 32.82 19.03
CA HIS A 173 -39.85 34.18 19.03
C HIS A 173 -39.83 34.81 17.63
N GLN A 174 -39.35 34.08 16.61
CA GLN A 174 -39.28 34.57 15.22
C GLN A 174 -40.66 34.94 14.66
N ASN A 175 -41.69 34.17 15.01
CA ASN A 175 -43.05 34.40 14.54
C ASN A 175 -43.88 35.28 15.48
N GLY A 176 -43.31 35.75 16.60
CA GLY A 176 -44.03 36.56 17.59
C GLY A 176 -45.21 35.85 18.25
N ILE A 177 -45.21 34.52 18.33
CA ILE A 177 -46.31 33.71 18.88
C ILE A 177 -45.97 33.15 20.27
N PRO A 178 -46.97 32.85 21.12
CA PRO A 178 -46.72 32.18 22.40
C PRO A 178 -46.11 30.79 22.19
N PHE A 179 -45.23 30.37 23.11
CA PHE A 179 -44.56 29.06 23.04
C PHE A 179 -45.52 27.87 22.92
N SER A 180 -46.72 27.96 23.50
CA SER A 180 -47.76 26.95 23.38
C SER A 180 -48.31 26.81 21.96
N HIS A 181 -48.38 27.89 21.19
CA HIS A 181 -48.83 27.89 19.79
C HIS A 181 -47.74 27.30 18.88
N ALA A 182 -46.46 27.63 19.13
CA ALA A 182 -45.34 27.02 18.41
C ALA A 182 -45.33 25.49 18.52
N TRP A 183 -45.71 24.93 19.67
CA TRP A 183 -45.89 23.48 19.82
C TRP A 183 -47.07 22.92 19.02
N LYS A 184 -48.18 23.67 18.87
CA LYS A 184 -49.31 23.25 18.02
C LYS A 184 -48.88 23.20 16.55
N ASP A 185 -48.18 24.23 16.09
CA ASP A 185 -47.68 24.29 14.71
C ASP A 185 -46.69 23.16 14.45
N PHE A 186 -45.82 22.87 15.42
CA PHE A 186 -44.90 21.74 15.35
C PHE A 186 -45.64 20.41 15.23
N VAL A 187 -46.64 20.17 16.08
CA VAL A 187 -47.44 18.95 16.03
C VAL A 187 -48.12 18.81 14.67
N GLN A 188 -48.69 19.90 14.12
CA GLN A 188 -49.32 19.89 12.81
C GLN A 188 -48.31 19.58 11.69
N ALA A 189 -47.13 20.20 11.73
CA ALA A 189 -46.05 19.95 10.77
C ALA A 189 -45.55 18.51 10.84
N PHE A 190 -45.36 17.97 12.04
CA PHE A 190 -44.92 16.59 12.27
C PHE A 190 -45.96 15.58 11.78
N ASN A 191 -47.23 15.80 12.12
CA ASN A 191 -48.35 14.97 11.65
C ASN A 191 -48.45 14.96 10.12
N THR A 192 -48.26 16.12 9.49
CA THR A 192 -48.25 16.24 8.02
C THR A 192 -47.08 15.50 7.40
N ALA A 193 -45.88 15.67 7.95
CA ALA A 193 -44.66 15.06 7.42
C ALA A 193 -44.67 13.52 7.50
N TYR A 194 -45.14 12.97 8.62
CA TYR A 194 -45.09 11.53 8.90
C TYR A 194 -46.45 10.83 8.80
N LYS A 195 -47.50 11.52 8.30
CA LYS A 195 -48.87 10.99 8.19
C LYS A 195 -49.35 10.30 9.47
N THR A 196 -49.19 10.99 10.60
CA THR A 196 -49.42 10.44 11.96
C THR A 196 -50.32 11.38 12.77
N ASN A 197 -50.76 10.90 13.94
CA ASN A 197 -51.39 11.74 14.97
C ASN A 197 -50.58 11.66 16.27
N LEU A 198 -49.67 12.63 16.45
CA LEU A 198 -48.71 12.65 17.55
C LEU A 198 -49.38 12.74 18.92
N GLU A 199 -50.43 13.57 19.06
CA GLU A 199 -51.12 13.74 20.34
C GLU A 199 -51.91 12.49 20.73
N LEU A 200 -52.59 11.85 19.78
CA LEU A 200 -53.29 10.59 20.05
C LEU A 200 -52.32 9.50 20.49
N ARG A 201 -51.15 9.40 19.82
CA ARG A 201 -50.10 8.45 20.19
C ARG A 201 -49.53 8.74 21.59
N ARG A 202 -49.30 10.02 21.91
CA ARG A 202 -48.86 10.45 23.25
C ARG A 202 -49.89 10.11 24.32
N GLN A 203 -51.18 10.39 24.06
CA GLN A 203 -52.25 10.08 25.00
C GLN A 203 -52.39 8.57 25.24
N ASN A 204 -52.30 7.76 24.18
CA ASN A 204 -52.31 6.30 24.30
C ASN A 204 -51.10 5.79 25.11
N TYR A 205 -49.93 6.39 24.95
CA TYR A 205 -48.75 6.08 25.74
C TYR A 205 -48.92 6.44 27.22
N ILE A 206 -49.46 7.63 27.53
CA ILE A 206 -49.77 8.06 28.91
C ILE A 206 -50.77 7.08 29.54
N ASN A 207 -51.86 6.74 28.85
CA ASN A 207 -52.88 5.82 29.35
C ASN A 207 -52.32 4.41 29.59
N LYS A 208 -51.39 3.95 28.75
CA LYS A 208 -50.77 2.62 28.86
C LYS A 208 -49.73 2.55 29.99
N THR A 209 -48.97 3.61 30.20
CA THR A 209 -47.83 3.62 31.14
C THR A 209 -48.16 4.23 32.50
N GLY A 210 -49.25 5.00 32.60
CA GLY A 210 -49.61 5.77 33.79
C GLY A 210 -48.69 6.97 34.06
N LYS A 211 -47.73 7.28 33.18
CA LYS A 211 -46.79 8.38 33.32
C LYS A 211 -47.25 9.59 32.53
N ASP A 212 -47.34 10.75 33.17
CA ASP A 212 -47.54 12.01 32.44
C ASP A 212 -46.20 12.45 31.83
N VAL A 213 -46.13 12.51 30.50
CA VAL A 213 -44.91 12.81 29.74
C VAL A 213 -45.10 13.99 28.81
N SER A 214 -44.13 14.90 28.79
CA SER A 214 -44.11 16.04 27.86
C SER A 214 -43.96 15.60 26.40
N ARG A 215 -44.31 16.45 25.42
CA ARG A 215 -44.12 16.13 23.99
C ARG A 215 -42.67 15.77 23.64
N PRO A 216 -41.66 16.55 24.09
CA PRO A 216 -40.26 16.19 23.85
C PRO A 216 -39.86 14.86 24.48
N GLN A 217 -40.32 14.58 25.70
CA GLN A 217 -40.03 13.33 26.39
C GLN A 217 -40.72 12.12 25.73
N PHE A 218 -41.96 12.28 25.28
CA PHE A 218 -42.64 11.23 24.51
C PHE A 218 -41.90 10.92 23.21
N LEU A 219 -41.39 11.93 22.50
CA LEU A 219 -40.60 11.73 21.29
C LEU A 219 -39.26 11.04 21.61
N GLU A 220 -38.65 11.31 22.76
CA GLU A 220 -37.46 10.63 23.26
C GLU A 220 -37.74 9.14 23.50
N ASP A 221 -38.77 8.85 24.29
CA ASP A 221 -39.17 7.49 24.67
C ASP A 221 -39.55 6.62 23.45
N MET A 222 -40.03 7.25 22.37
CA MET A 222 -40.38 6.59 21.11
C MET A 222 -39.22 6.53 20.10
N GLY A 223 -38.06 7.10 20.40
CA GLY A 223 -36.92 7.16 19.48
C GLY A 223 -37.13 8.09 18.27
N LEU A 224 -38.01 9.09 18.39
CA LEU A 224 -38.44 9.99 17.31
C LEU A 224 -37.83 11.41 17.42
N LEU A 225 -36.88 11.64 18.33
CA LEU A 225 -36.32 12.98 18.56
C LEU A 225 -35.57 13.54 17.34
N GLU A 226 -34.84 12.70 16.60
CA GLU A 226 -34.14 13.16 15.40
C GLU A 226 -35.12 13.57 14.30
N ASP A 227 -36.17 12.78 14.10
CA ASP A 227 -37.26 13.07 13.18
C ASP A 227 -37.97 14.38 13.54
N ALA A 228 -38.16 14.61 14.84
CA ALA A 228 -38.73 15.84 15.38
C ALA A 228 -37.83 17.05 15.15
N VAL A 229 -36.52 16.91 15.40
CA VAL A 229 -35.54 17.98 15.15
C VAL A 229 -35.51 18.34 13.66
N ARG A 230 -35.57 17.37 12.75
CA ARG A 230 -35.66 17.62 11.29
C ARG A 230 -36.91 18.42 10.91
N VAL A 231 -38.06 18.12 11.52
CA VAL A 231 -39.30 18.88 11.29
C VAL A 231 -39.18 20.30 11.84
N ALA A 232 -38.66 20.46 13.05
CA ALA A 232 -38.47 21.78 13.67
C ALA A 232 -37.48 22.66 12.88
N ASP A 233 -36.42 22.06 12.33
CA ASP A 233 -35.46 22.76 11.47
C ASP A 233 -36.14 23.28 10.19
N LYS A 234 -36.94 22.43 9.55
CA LYS A 234 -37.72 22.83 8.37
C LYS A 234 -38.73 23.95 8.67
N MET A 235 -39.29 23.99 9.89
CA MET A 235 -40.18 25.07 10.32
C MET A 235 -39.42 26.39 10.52
N LEU A 236 -38.21 26.35 11.07
CA LEU A 236 -37.36 27.54 11.29
C LEU A 236 -36.84 28.13 9.96
N ASN A 237 -36.60 27.29 8.96
CA ASN A 237 -35.95 27.70 7.70
C ASN A 237 -36.94 27.96 6.55
N ARG A 238 -38.25 28.06 6.83
CA ARG A 238 -39.31 28.16 5.81
C ARG A 238 -39.27 29.45 4.95
N GLU A 239 -38.53 30.49 5.37
CA GLU A 239 -38.38 31.74 4.61
C GLU A 239 -37.19 31.77 3.63
N VAL A 240 -36.37 30.73 3.55
CA VAL A 240 -35.18 30.71 2.66
C VAL A 240 -35.48 30.10 1.27
N THR A 241 -36.69 29.60 1.05
CA THR A 241 -37.11 28.99 -0.23
C THR A 241 -38.42 29.57 -0.74
N ALA A 242 -38.48 30.90 -0.88
CA ALA A 242 -39.51 31.61 -1.63
C ALA A 242 -38.84 32.65 -2.54
#